data_AF-A0A517S9A0-F1
#
_entry.id   AF-A0A517S9A0-F1
#
_cell.length_a   1.000
_cell.length_b   1.000
_cell.length_c   1.000
_cell.angle_alpha   90.00
_cell.angle_beta   90.00
_cell.angle_gamma   90.00
#
_symmetry.space_group_name_H-M   'P 1'
#
loop_
_entity.id
_entity.type
_entity.pdbx_description
1 polymer ?
#
loop_
_entity_poly.entity_id
_entity_poly.type
_entity_poly.pdbx_seq_one_letter_code
_entity_poly.pdbx_strand_id
1 'polypeptide(L)'
;MKRAGTDPLAAALAGELARTWGENLVSGQYHAIVPVPHHWRQRLGRTQLVPITMARRLSKHLRVPVHTDLVRKARLTAQQSTLSATARRSNLNNAFRPCSGIRLTGGRFLVVDDVLTTGTTADRVARVLRDLGAEAVDAIVVARGLGQ
;
A
#
# COMPACT_ATOMS: atom_id res chain seq x y z
N MET A 1 17.43 14.65 13.39
CA MET A 1 16.69 14.54 14.67
C MET A 1 15.69 13.38 14.58
N LYS A 2 15.93 12.25 15.27
CA LYS A 2 15.14 11.01 15.17
C LYS A 2 14.13 10.96 16.32
N ARG A 3 12.93 11.51 16.13
CA ARG A 3 11.84 11.41 17.12
C ARG A 3 11.01 10.15 16.86
N ALA A 4 10.92 9.28 17.86
CA ALA A 4 9.97 8.19 17.88
C ALA A 4 8.54 8.78 17.85
N GLY A 5 7.66 8.23 17.01
CA GLY A 5 6.22 8.52 17.03
C GLY A 5 5.64 9.13 15.75
N THR A 6 6.41 9.92 14.99
CA THR A 6 5.92 10.51 13.74
C THR A 6 7.04 10.60 12.72
N ASP A 7 6.78 10.14 11.50
CA ASP A 7 7.56 10.51 10.33
C ASP A 7 6.97 11.85 9.83
N PRO A 8 7.61 13.01 10.12
CA PRO A 8 7.02 14.31 9.83
C PRO A 8 6.90 14.55 8.33
N LEU A 9 7.80 13.96 7.54
CA LEU A 9 7.76 14.04 6.08
C LEU A 9 6.58 13.24 5.54
N ALA A 10 6.42 11.98 5.96
CA ALA A 10 5.25 11.18 5.57
C ALA A 10 3.93 11.84 6.00
N ALA A 11 3.92 12.51 7.16
CA ALA A 11 2.75 13.25 7.61
C ALA A 11 2.47 14.49 6.74
N ALA A 12 3.50 15.26 6.38
CA ALA A 12 3.37 16.43 5.50
C ALA A 12 2.88 16.01 4.11
N LEU A 13 3.47 14.96 3.52
CA LEU A 13 3.07 14.42 2.23
C LEU A 13 1.62 13.91 2.23
N ALA A 14 1.19 13.23 3.30
CA ALA A 14 -0.20 12.84 3.43
C ALA A 14 -1.17 14.03 3.54
N GLY A 15 -0.73 15.10 4.22
CA GLY A 15 -1.47 16.36 4.27
C GLY A 15 -1.61 16.98 2.88
N GLU A 16 -0.55 16.96 2.09
CA GLU A 16 -0.56 17.48 0.72
C GLU A 16 -1.44 16.65 -0.22
N LEU A 17 -1.43 15.32 -0.08
CA LEU A 17 -2.35 14.45 -0.81
C LEU A 17 -3.81 14.75 -0.45
N ALA A 18 -4.12 14.90 0.84
CA ALA A 18 -5.47 15.26 1.29
C ALA A 18 -5.89 16.65 0.80
N ARG A 19 -4.97 17.61 0.73
CA ARG A 19 -5.26 18.96 0.24
C ARG A 19 -5.54 18.97 -1.27
N THR A 20 -4.73 18.27 -2.04
CA THR A 20 -4.77 18.31 -3.52
C THR A 20 -5.81 17.35 -4.10
N TRP A 21 -6.02 16.21 -3.46
CA TRP A 21 -6.95 15.17 -3.92
C TRP A 21 -8.16 14.97 -2.99
N GLY A 22 -8.33 15.81 -1.96
CA GLY A 22 -9.32 15.63 -0.89
C GLY A 22 -10.74 15.38 -1.40
N GLU A 23 -11.26 16.24 -2.27
CA GLU A 23 -12.61 16.10 -2.82
C GLU A 23 -12.77 14.80 -3.62
N ASN A 24 -11.78 14.46 -4.45
CA ASN A 24 -11.76 13.22 -5.23
C ASN A 24 -11.65 11.96 -4.33
N LEU A 25 -10.94 12.06 -3.22
CA LEU A 25 -10.80 10.96 -2.27
C LEU A 25 -12.05 10.80 -1.40
N VAL A 26 -12.70 11.90 -1.02
CA VAL A 26 -13.95 11.87 -0.25
C VAL A 26 -15.09 11.34 -1.11
N SER A 27 -15.22 11.80 -2.35
CA SER A 27 -16.19 11.26 -3.32
C SER A 27 -15.95 9.79 -3.64
N GLY A 28 -14.73 9.30 -3.34
CA GLY A 28 -14.35 7.91 -3.46
C GLY A 28 -15.24 6.95 -2.66
N GLN A 29 -15.79 7.36 -1.51
CA GLN A 29 -16.60 6.52 -0.61
C GLN A 29 -15.91 5.19 -0.23
N TYR A 30 -14.65 5.28 0.19
CA TYR A 30 -13.87 4.11 0.57
C TYR A 30 -14.41 3.43 1.84
N HIS A 31 -14.42 2.10 1.87
CA HIS A 31 -14.68 1.30 3.06
C HIS A 31 -13.45 1.24 3.97
N ALA A 32 -12.25 1.21 3.40
CA ALA A 32 -11.01 1.23 4.16
C ALA A 32 -9.80 1.67 3.35
N ILE A 33 -8.75 2.03 4.07
CA ILE A 33 -7.42 2.32 3.52
C ILE A 33 -6.49 1.13 3.81
N VAL A 34 -5.76 0.68 2.80
CA VAL A 34 -4.84 -0.45 2.87
C VAL A 34 -3.43 0.03 2.50
N PRO A 35 -2.52 0.27 3.46
CA PRO A 35 -1.15 0.61 3.13
C PRO A 35 -0.44 -0.60 2.51
N VAL A 36 0.39 -0.36 1.49
CA VAL A 36 1.17 -1.42 0.86
C VAL A 36 2.07 -2.11 1.90
N PRO A 37 1.96 -3.43 2.08
CA PRO A 37 2.69 -4.13 3.12
C PRO A 37 4.16 -4.25 2.76
N HIS A 38 5.01 -3.93 3.74
CA HIS A 38 6.44 -4.18 3.66
C HIS A 38 6.75 -5.61 4.07
N HIS A 39 7.84 -6.17 3.55
CA HIS A 39 8.27 -7.51 3.95
C HIS A 39 8.62 -7.54 5.44
N TRP A 40 8.26 -8.61 6.14
CA TRP A 40 8.41 -8.71 7.60
C TRP A 40 9.85 -8.46 8.09
N ARG A 41 10.87 -8.93 7.36
CA ARG A 41 12.29 -8.64 7.67
C ARG A 41 12.64 -7.14 7.59
N GLN A 42 12.00 -6.39 6.71
CA GLN A 42 12.18 -4.93 6.61
C GLN A 42 11.44 -4.19 7.73
N ARG A 43 10.44 -4.81 8.36
CA ARG A 43 9.74 -4.27 9.54
C ARG A 43 10.58 -4.37 10.81
N LEU A 44 11.39 -5.42 10.96
CA LEU A 44 12.19 -5.68 12.17
C LEU A 44 13.33 -4.66 12.41
N GLY A 45 13.77 -3.95 11.37
CA GLY A 45 14.82 -2.93 11.47
C GLY A 45 14.35 -1.48 11.27
N ARG A 46 13.05 -1.26 11.06
CA ARG A 46 12.49 0.08 10.77
C ARG A 46 11.47 0.46 11.83
N THR A 47 11.73 1.57 12.51
CA THR A 47 10.78 2.18 13.45
C THR A 47 9.62 2.89 12.74
N GLN A 48 9.72 3.14 11.43
CA GLN A 48 8.73 3.89 10.65
C GLN A 48 8.51 3.27 9.27
N LEU A 49 7.24 3.18 8.86
CA LEU A 49 6.80 2.68 7.56
C LEU A 49 5.94 3.75 6.89
N VAL A 50 6.49 4.42 5.89
CA VAL A 50 5.90 5.61 5.24
C VAL A 50 4.46 5.38 4.79
N PRO A 51 4.10 4.29 4.07
CA PRO A 51 2.71 4.06 3.66
C PRO A 51 1.73 3.92 4.82
N ILE A 52 2.16 3.33 5.94
CA ILE A 52 1.31 3.19 7.14
C ILE A 52 1.08 4.56 7.79
N THR A 53 2.13 5.38 7.91
CA THR A 53 2.01 6.74 8.45
C THR A 53 1.07 7.58 7.58
N MET A 54 1.21 7.50 6.26
CA MET A 54 0.34 8.20 5.32
C MET A 54 -1.11 7.72 5.41
N ALA A 55 -1.34 6.40 5.40
CA ALA A 55 -2.68 5.82 5.52
C ALA A 55 -3.39 6.27 6.80
N ARG A 56 -2.69 6.31 7.94
CA ARG A 56 -3.24 6.81 9.21
C ARG A 56 -3.61 8.28 9.18
N ARG A 57 -2.87 9.10 8.42
CA ARG A 57 -3.18 10.53 8.27
C ARG A 57 -4.38 10.72 7.35
N LEU A 58 -4.41 10.04 6.20
CA LEU A 58 -5.54 10.06 5.26
C LEU A 58 -6.82 9.53 5.91
N SER A 59 -6.73 8.48 6.73
CA SER A 59 -7.87 7.92 7.47
C SER A 59 -8.57 8.96 8.36
N LYS A 60 -7.83 9.86 9.00
CA LYS A 60 -8.43 10.94 9.80
C LYS A 60 -9.21 11.94 8.94
N HIS A 61 -8.71 12.22 7.73
CA HIS A 61 -9.34 13.13 6.79
C HIS A 61 -10.57 12.51 6.13
N LEU A 62 -10.45 11.26 5.68
CA LEU A 62 -11.49 10.51 4.98
C LEU A 62 -12.51 9.86 5.92
N ARG A 63 -12.22 9.79 7.22
CA ARG A 63 -13.05 9.16 8.27
C ARG A 63 -13.35 7.67 8.02
N VAL A 64 -12.34 6.95 7.53
CA VAL A 64 -12.42 5.51 7.21
C VAL A 64 -11.31 4.73 7.92
N PRO A 65 -11.52 3.45 8.26
CA PRO A 65 -10.51 2.65 8.96
C PRO A 65 -9.27 2.36 8.10
N VAL A 66 -8.14 2.07 8.77
CA VAL A 66 -6.92 1.56 8.15
C VAL A 66 -6.77 0.08 8.48
N HIS A 67 -6.65 -0.77 7.47
CA HIS A 67 -6.35 -2.19 7.65
C HIS A 67 -4.93 -2.53 7.17
N THR A 68 -4.09 -2.98 8.09
CA THR A 68 -2.69 -3.40 7.82
C THR A 68 -2.52 -4.91 7.70
N ASP A 69 -3.63 -5.64 7.81
CA ASP A 69 -3.72 -7.08 8.03
C ASP A 69 -4.56 -7.81 6.96
N LEU A 70 -5.02 -7.12 5.91
CA LEU A 70 -5.70 -7.78 4.77
C LEU A 70 -4.70 -8.44 3.81
N VAL A 71 -3.58 -7.76 3.55
CA VAL A 71 -2.56 -8.18 2.59
C VAL A 71 -1.22 -8.24 3.29
N ARG A 72 -0.46 -9.30 3.05
CA ARG A 72 0.91 -9.45 3.52
C ARG A 72 1.87 -9.63 2.35
N LYS A 73 3.08 -9.09 2.51
CA LYS A 73 4.19 -9.34 1.58
C LYS A 73 4.90 -10.63 1.99
N ALA A 74 4.61 -11.72 1.27
CA ALA A 74 5.03 -13.07 1.61
C ALA A 74 6.50 -13.38 1.26
N ARG A 75 7.08 -12.67 0.29
CA ARG A 75 8.47 -12.87 -0.14
C ARG A 75 9.29 -11.59 -0.03
N LEU A 76 10.54 -11.73 0.42
CA LEU A 76 11.54 -10.68 0.27
C LEU A 76 11.94 -10.70 -1.20
N THR A 77 11.43 -9.75 -1.98
CA THR A 77 11.92 -9.54 -3.35
C THR A 77 13.38 -9.07 -3.25
N ALA A 78 14.34 -9.97 -3.47
CA ALA A 78 15.76 -9.64 -3.59
C ALA A 78 16.02 -8.89 -4.91
N GLN A 79 17.07 -8.06 -4.94
CA GLN A 79 17.53 -7.36 -6.15
C GLN A 79 17.78 -8.35 -7.30
N GLN A 80 17.47 -7.89 -8.51
CA GLN A 80 17.16 -8.67 -9.71
C GLN A 80 18.36 -9.35 -10.42
N SER A 81 19.49 -9.59 -9.75
CA SER A 81 20.73 -10.00 -10.43
C SER A 81 20.93 -11.51 -10.64
N THR A 82 20.15 -12.41 -10.03
CA THR A 82 20.45 -13.86 -10.06
C THR A 82 19.32 -14.81 -10.48
N LEU A 83 18.21 -14.32 -11.07
CA LEU A 83 17.04 -15.17 -11.37
C LEU A 83 16.71 -15.25 -12.87
N SER A 84 16.38 -16.46 -13.35
CA SER A 84 15.90 -16.74 -14.71
C SER A 84 14.59 -16.00 -15.02
N ALA A 85 14.29 -15.73 -16.30
CA ALA A 85 13.09 -15.00 -16.71
C ALA A 85 11.78 -15.62 -16.17
N THR A 86 11.71 -16.95 -16.10
CA THR A 86 10.58 -17.71 -15.54
C THR A 86 10.48 -17.55 -14.02
N ALA A 87 11.62 -17.60 -13.32
CA ALA A 87 11.68 -17.35 -11.88
C ALA A 87 11.37 -15.88 -11.54
N ARG A 88 11.72 -14.92 -12.40
CA ARG A 88 11.34 -13.51 -12.27
C ARG A 88 9.82 -13.31 -12.36
N ARG A 89 9.16 -13.91 -13.35
CA ARG A 89 7.69 -13.88 -13.48
C ARG A 89 6.99 -14.53 -12.29
N SER A 90 7.46 -15.70 -11.83
CA SER A 90 6.91 -16.39 -10.65
C SER A 90 7.15 -15.64 -9.33
N ASN A 91 8.31 -14.98 -9.17
CA ASN A 91 8.64 -14.21 -7.97
C ASN A 91 7.83 -12.93 -7.83
N LEU A 92 7.54 -12.25 -8.94
CA LEU A 92 6.65 -11.10 -8.90
C LEU A 92 5.20 -11.56 -8.65
N ASN A 93 4.77 -12.67 -9.27
CA ASN A 93 3.40 -13.20 -9.17
C ASN A 93 2.93 -13.64 -7.78
N ASN A 94 3.84 -13.88 -6.84
CA ASN A 94 3.50 -14.34 -5.49
C ASN A 94 4.05 -13.46 -4.35
N ALA A 95 4.44 -12.22 -4.67
CA ALA A 95 5.03 -11.32 -3.67
C ALA A 95 4.03 -10.90 -2.59
N PHE A 96 2.75 -10.77 -2.94
CA PHE A 96 1.66 -10.38 -2.05
C PHE A 96 0.63 -11.49 -1.94
N ARG A 97 0.10 -11.69 -0.74
CA ARG A 97 -0.90 -12.72 -0.43
C ARG A 97 -1.92 -12.20 0.57
N PRO A 98 -3.15 -12.73 0.56
CA PRO A 98 -4.09 -12.45 1.62
C PRO A 98 -3.57 -13.00 2.95
N CYS A 99 -3.98 -12.37 4.05
CA CYS A 99 -3.90 -13.01 5.36
C CYS A 99 -4.96 -14.12 5.46
N SER A 100 -4.68 -15.15 6.26
CA SER A 100 -5.56 -16.32 6.38
C SER A 100 -6.90 -15.97 7.04
N GLY A 101 -7.99 -16.51 6.52
CA GLY A 101 -9.34 -16.35 7.10
C GLY A 101 -10.01 -15.01 6.82
N ILE A 102 -9.40 -14.16 5.98
CA ILE A 102 -9.98 -12.88 5.59
C ILE A 102 -10.90 -13.07 4.39
N ARG A 103 -12.08 -12.42 4.45
CA ARG A 103 -12.99 -12.24 3.31
C ARG A 103 -13.63 -10.86 3.42
N LEU A 104 -13.71 -10.15 2.30
CA LEU A 104 -14.37 -8.86 2.18
C LEU A 104 -15.77 -9.07 1.61
N THR A 105 -16.73 -8.25 2.04
CA THR A 105 -18.13 -8.27 1.59
C THR A 105 -18.39 -7.07 0.70
N GLY A 106 -17.72 -7.01 -0.45
CA GLY A 106 -17.82 -5.89 -1.37
C GLY A 106 -17.08 -4.63 -0.91
N GLY A 107 -17.45 -3.49 -1.49
CA GLY A 107 -16.92 -2.19 -1.13
C GLY A 107 -15.64 -1.76 -1.86
N ARG A 108 -15.29 -0.49 -1.67
CA ARG A 108 -14.17 0.19 -2.33
C ARG A 108 -13.00 0.41 -1.37
N PHE A 109 -11.79 0.10 -1.80
CA PHE A 109 -10.58 0.18 -0.96
C PHE A 109 -9.55 1.13 -1.56
N LEU A 110 -8.91 1.93 -0.71
CA LEU A 110 -7.84 2.84 -1.11
C LEU A 110 -6.48 2.23 -0.73
N VAL A 111 -5.68 1.83 -1.72
CA VAL A 111 -4.30 1.41 -1.52
C VAL A 111 -3.40 2.64 -1.41
N VAL A 112 -2.54 2.68 -0.39
CA VAL A 112 -1.59 3.77 -0.18
C VAL A 112 -0.17 3.24 -0.28
N ASP A 113 0.65 3.86 -1.13
CA ASP A 113 2.09 3.61 -1.23
C ASP A 113 2.88 4.92 -1.27
N ASP A 114 4.20 4.87 -1.15
CA ASP A 114 5.03 6.06 -1.30
C ASP A 114 5.35 6.35 -2.77
N VAL A 115 5.88 5.37 -3.50
CA VAL A 115 6.35 5.56 -4.88
C VAL A 115 5.75 4.52 -5.82
N LEU A 116 5.04 5.00 -6.85
CA LEU A 116 4.62 4.18 -7.98
C LEU A 116 5.65 4.26 -9.09
N THR A 117 6.42 3.19 -9.32
CA THR A 117 7.31 3.11 -10.48
C THR A 117 6.60 2.49 -11.68
N THR A 118 6.53 1.17 -11.73
CA THR A 118 5.87 0.42 -12.81
C THR A 118 4.40 0.13 -12.55
N GLY A 119 3.85 0.56 -11.41
CA GLY A 119 2.49 0.18 -10.97
C GLY A 119 2.37 -1.26 -10.45
N THR A 120 3.35 -2.14 -10.74
CA THR A 120 3.33 -3.57 -10.39
C THR A 120 2.97 -3.86 -8.92
N THR A 121 3.44 -3.04 -7.98
CA THR A 121 3.14 -3.24 -6.55
C THR A 121 1.67 -2.96 -6.25
N ALA A 122 1.15 -1.81 -6.67
CA ALA A 122 -0.23 -1.41 -6.47
C ALA A 122 -1.19 -2.40 -7.14
N ASP A 123 -0.91 -2.81 -8.39
CA ASP A 123 -1.72 -3.78 -9.13
C ASP A 123 -1.82 -5.12 -8.41
N ARG A 124 -0.73 -5.57 -7.78
CA ARG A 124 -0.70 -6.84 -7.05
C ARG A 124 -1.49 -6.78 -5.75
N VAL A 125 -1.36 -5.68 -5.00
CA VAL A 125 -2.17 -5.47 -3.79
C VAL A 125 -3.65 -5.38 -4.17
N ALA A 126 -3.98 -4.64 -5.24
CA ALA A 126 -5.33 -4.52 -5.75
C ALA A 126 -5.92 -5.85 -6.24
N ARG A 127 -5.11 -6.71 -6.87
CA ARG A 127 -5.54 -8.08 -7.21
C ARG A 127 -5.87 -8.88 -5.96
N VAL A 128 -5.01 -8.88 -4.94
CA VAL A 128 -5.29 -9.60 -3.68
C VAL A 128 -6.58 -9.10 -3.01
N LEU A 129 -6.82 -7.79 -2.98
CA LEU A 129 -8.05 -7.24 -2.40
C LEU A 129 -9.30 -7.65 -3.21
N ARG A 130 -9.23 -7.66 -4.54
CA ARG A 130 -10.32 -8.18 -5.38
C ARG A 130 -10.56 -9.67 -5.17
N ASP A 131 -9.49 -10.47 -5.07
CA ASP A 131 -9.60 -11.90 -4.76
C ASP A 131 -10.22 -12.15 -3.37
N LEU A 132 -10.05 -11.20 -2.43
CA LEU A 132 -10.71 -11.22 -1.13
C LEU A 132 -12.19 -10.79 -1.19
N GLY A 133 -12.67 -10.20 -2.29
CA GLY A 133 -14.06 -9.78 -2.47
C GLY A 133 -14.30 -8.26 -2.53
N ALA A 134 -13.25 -7.44 -2.71
CA ALA A 134 -13.42 -6.01 -2.96
C ALA A 134 -14.06 -5.73 -4.34
N GLU A 135 -15.00 -4.78 -4.41
CA GLU A 135 -15.64 -4.36 -5.66
C GLU A 135 -14.74 -3.43 -6.48
N ALA A 136 -14.05 -2.52 -5.81
CA ALA A 136 -13.20 -1.54 -6.44
C ALA A 136 -11.97 -1.25 -5.58
N VAL A 137 -10.85 -0.96 -6.25
CA VAL A 137 -9.58 -0.62 -5.59
C VAL A 137 -8.94 0.53 -6.34
N ASP A 138 -8.67 1.62 -5.63
CA ASP A 138 -7.86 2.73 -6.14
C ASP A 138 -6.50 2.75 -5.45
N ALA A 139 -5.54 3.45 -6.04
CA ALA A 139 -4.22 3.63 -5.47
C ALA A 139 -3.87 5.12 -5.41
N ILE A 140 -3.25 5.52 -4.31
CA ILE A 140 -2.66 6.85 -4.16
C ILE A 140 -1.21 6.74 -3.72
N VAL A 141 -0.36 7.55 -4.35
CA VAL A 141 1.09 7.60 -4.11
C VAL A 141 1.57 9.05 -4.06
N VAL A 142 2.70 9.31 -3.39
CA VAL A 142 3.30 10.66 -3.34
C VAL A 142 4.21 10.95 -4.52
N ALA A 143 4.75 9.91 -5.14
CA ALA A 143 5.62 10.05 -6.30
C ALA A 143 5.32 8.99 -7.35
N ARG A 144 5.47 9.39 -8.62
CA ARG A 144 5.45 8.47 -9.76
C ARG A 144 6.83 8.48 -10.42
N GLY A 145 7.49 7.34 -10.48
CA GLY A 145 8.67 7.15 -11.31
C GLY A 145 8.23 6.98 -12.76
N LEU A 146 8.84 7.74 -13.67
CA LEU A 146 8.72 7.48 -15.11
C LEU A 146 9.57 6.23 -15.38
N GLY A 147 8.92 5.10 -15.64
CA GLY A 147 9.64 3.86 -15.97
C GLY A 147 10.56 4.09 -17.17
N GLN A 148 11.81 3.60 -17.07
CA GLN A 148 12.66 3.39 -18.24
C GLN A 148 12.43 1.98 -18.78
#